data_AF-A0A9X7VUX9-F1
#
_entry.id   AF-A0A9X7VUX9-F1
#
_cell.length_a   1.000
_cell.length_b   1.000
_cell.length_c   1.000
_cell.angle_alpha   90.00
_cell.angle_beta   90.00
_cell.angle_gamma   90.00
#
_symmetry.space_group_name_H-M   'P 1'
#
loop_
_entity.id
_entity.type
_entity.pdbx_description
1 polymer ?
#
loop_
_entity_poly.entity_id
_entity_poly.type
_entity_poly.pdbx_seq_one_letter_code
_entity_poly.pdbx_strand_id
1 'polypeptide(L)'
;MPEDVSDDDLQYLLFPEKAQVSSRKIPDCEYIHRELAKNGVTLSLLWSEYCEKCRLSQEIPLKYTQYCNYYRKYAATTKATMHIQRKPGEQLEVDWAGQTATLVDRDTGEAQ
;
A
#
# COMPACT_ATOMS: atom_id res chain seq x y z
N MET A 1 31.34 -27.10 5.56
CA MET A 1 30.81 -26.11 4.59
C MET A 1 31.01 -24.76 5.24
N PRO A 2 31.49 -23.71 4.55
CA PRO A 2 31.75 -22.43 5.20
C PRO A 2 30.41 -21.83 5.67
N GLU A 3 30.36 -21.39 6.91
CA GLU A 3 29.13 -21.05 7.66
C GLU A 3 28.65 -19.60 7.43
N ASP A 4 29.26 -18.88 6.47
CA ASP A 4 29.12 -17.43 6.34
C ASP A 4 28.40 -16.95 5.07
N VAL A 5 27.69 -17.83 4.36
CA VAL A 5 26.98 -17.45 3.13
C VAL A 5 25.50 -17.25 3.44
N SER A 6 25.03 -16.00 3.44
CA SER A 6 23.62 -15.67 3.62
C SER A 6 22.79 -16.22 2.46
N ASP A 7 21.50 -16.49 2.67
CA ASP A 7 20.59 -16.97 1.61
C ASP A 7 20.54 -15.99 0.42
N ASP A 8 20.70 -14.69 0.72
CA ASP A 8 20.85 -13.64 -0.29
C ASP A 8 22.12 -13.84 -1.15
N ASP A 9 23.25 -14.16 -0.53
CA ASP A 9 24.53 -14.37 -1.23
C ASP A 9 24.48 -15.63 -2.12
N LEU A 10 23.80 -16.69 -1.65
CA LEU A 10 23.53 -17.89 -2.46
C LEU A 10 22.64 -17.57 -3.66
N GLN A 11 21.64 -16.72 -3.49
CA GLN A 11 20.75 -16.32 -4.57
C GLN A 11 21.49 -15.53 -5.67
N TYR A 12 22.43 -14.64 -5.28
CA TYR A 12 23.30 -13.92 -6.22
C TYR A 12 24.25 -14.85 -6.98
N LEU A 13 24.82 -15.84 -6.29
CA LEU A 13 25.76 -16.80 -6.90
C LEU A 13 25.06 -17.74 -7.88
N LEU A 14 23.82 -18.14 -7.59
CA LEU A 14 23.05 -19.10 -8.40
C LEU A 14 22.33 -18.45 -9.59
N PHE A 15 21.99 -17.16 -9.52
CA PHE A 15 21.24 -16.47 -10.58
C PHE A 15 21.80 -15.07 -10.92
N PRO A 16 23.01 -14.98 -11.50
CA PRO A 16 23.65 -13.70 -11.80
C PRO A 16 22.88 -12.82 -12.81
N GLU A 17 22.03 -13.40 -13.66
CA GLU A 17 21.14 -12.62 -14.56
C GLU A 17 20.00 -11.89 -13.83
N LYS A 18 19.54 -12.39 -12.68
CA LYS A 18 18.50 -11.74 -11.88
C LYS A 18 19.03 -10.58 -11.05
N ALA A 19 20.35 -10.49 -10.90
CA ALA A 19 21.09 -9.43 -10.22
C ALA A 19 21.29 -8.17 -11.09
N GLN A 20 20.45 -7.95 -12.11
CA GLN A 20 20.30 -6.62 -12.70
C GLN A 20 19.61 -5.74 -11.65
N VAL A 21 20.40 -5.24 -10.70
CA VAL A 21 19.96 -4.26 -9.69
C VAL A 21 19.45 -3.07 -10.46
N SER A 22 18.13 -2.98 -10.62
CA SER A 22 17.54 -1.86 -11.32
C SER A 22 17.91 -0.61 -10.54
N SER A 23 18.56 0.37 -11.18
CA SER A 23 18.91 1.68 -10.61
C SER A 23 17.69 2.56 -10.30
N ARG A 24 16.53 1.94 -10.10
CA ARG A 24 15.24 2.58 -9.86
C ARG A 24 15.01 2.73 -8.38
N LYS A 25 14.39 3.84 -7.98
CA LYS A 25 14.06 4.12 -6.59
C LYS A 25 13.02 3.12 -6.08
N ILE A 26 13.27 2.46 -4.96
CA ILE A 26 12.27 1.61 -4.30
C ILE A 26 11.26 2.53 -3.58
N PRO A 27 9.94 2.30 -3.73
CA PRO A 27 8.92 3.10 -3.07
C PRO A 27 8.81 2.76 -1.58
N ASP A 28 8.63 3.79 -0.75
CA ASP A 28 8.39 3.64 0.69
C ASP A 28 6.97 3.09 0.95
N CYS A 29 6.89 1.78 1.17
CA CYS A 29 5.61 1.09 1.34
C CYS A 29 4.92 1.41 2.68
N GLU A 30 5.67 1.80 3.70
CA GLU A 30 5.10 2.20 4.99
C GLU A 30 4.40 3.56 4.87
N TYR A 31 5.06 4.52 4.24
CA TYR A 31 4.47 5.81 3.91
C TYR A 31 3.21 5.64 3.05
N ILE A 32 3.28 4.82 2.00
CA ILE A 32 2.13 4.54 1.12
C ILE A 32 0.95 3.96 1.91
N HIS A 33 1.21 3.02 2.82
CA HIS A 33 0.16 2.40 3.63
C HIS A 33 -0.52 3.40 4.56
N ARG A 34 0.26 4.28 5.20
CA ARG A 34 -0.27 5.34 6.07
C ARG A 34 -1.10 6.36 5.30
N GLU A 35 -0.65 6.79 4.12
CA GLU A 35 -1.39 7.75 3.31
C GLU A 35 -2.67 7.16 2.71
N LEU A 36 -2.65 5.88 2.29
CA LEU A 36 -3.86 5.19 1.80
C LEU A 36 -4.94 5.01 2.85
N ALA A 37 -4.62 5.14 4.15
CA ALA A 37 -5.62 5.13 5.22
C ALA A 37 -6.39 6.47 5.33
N LYS A 38 -5.95 7.53 4.63
CA LYS A 38 -6.63 8.82 4.61
C LYS A 38 -7.72 8.86 3.53
N ASN A 39 -8.77 9.62 3.80
CA ASN A 39 -9.88 9.80 2.86
C ASN A 39 -9.42 10.46 1.55
N GLY A 40 -9.84 9.90 0.41
CA GLY A 40 -9.55 10.45 -0.92
C GLY A 40 -8.16 10.14 -1.49
N VAL A 41 -7.32 9.40 -0.76
CA VAL A 41 -5.98 9.02 -1.25
C VAL A 41 -6.05 7.74 -2.08
N THR A 42 -5.38 7.73 -3.23
CA THR A 42 -5.33 6.58 -4.15
C THR A 42 -3.90 6.22 -4.51
N LEU A 43 -3.66 4.95 -4.87
CA LEU A 43 -2.34 4.49 -5.31
C LEU A 43 -1.84 5.24 -6.56
N SER A 44 -2.74 5.65 -7.46
CA SER A 44 -2.40 6.46 -8.63
C SER A 44 -1.92 7.87 -8.26
N LEU A 45 -2.56 8.49 -7.26
CA LEU A 45 -2.14 9.79 -6.73
C LEU A 45 -0.72 9.69 -6.13
N LEU A 46 -0.52 8.75 -5.20
CA LEU A 46 0.78 8.54 -4.54
C LEU A 46 1.89 8.15 -5.52
N TRP A 47 1.56 7.39 -6.58
CA TRP A 47 2.52 7.09 -7.64
C TRP A 47 2.96 8.33 -8.42
N SER A 48 2.03 9.26 -8.66
CA SER A 48 2.31 10.50 -9.39
C SER A 48 3.24 11.40 -8.58
N GLU A 49 2.96 11.57 -7.28
CA GLU A 49 3.84 12.28 -6.33
C GLU A 49 5.21 11.62 -6.19
N TYR A 50 5.25 10.29 -6.14
CA TYR A 50 6.49 9.53 -6.12
C TYR A 50 7.34 9.77 -7.38
N CYS A 51 6.71 9.80 -8.56
CA CYS A 51 7.41 10.11 -9.81
C CYS A 51 8.00 11.53 -9.80
N GLU A 52 7.27 12.50 -9.25
CA GLU A 52 7.75 13.88 -9.10
C GLU A 52 8.94 13.96 -8.14
N LYS A 53 8.86 13.30 -6.98
CA LYS A 53 9.98 13.22 -6.03
C LYS A 53 11.23 12.59 -6.68
N CYS A 54 11.06 11.51 -7.43
CA CYS A 54 12.17 10.89 -8.17
C CYS A 54 12.80 11.86 -9.19
N ARG A 55 11.97 12.63 -9.90
CA ARG A 55 12.45 13.65 -10.85
C ARG A 55 13.29 14.74 -10.16
N LEU A 56 12.87 15.19 -8.98
CA LEU A 56 13.61 16.18 -8.19
C LEU A 56 14.94 15.64 -7.66
N SER A 57 14.97 14.36 -7.27
CA SER A 57 16.17 13.68 -6.77
C SER A 57 17.07 13.08 -7.86
N GLN A 58 16.74 13.30 -9.14
CA GLN A 58 17.43 12.68 -10.30
C GLN A 58 17.47 11.13 -10.25
N GLU A 59 16.46 10.52 -9.63
CA GLU A 59 16.31 9.06 -9.55
C GLU A 59 15.32 8.56 -10.62
N ILE A 60 15.47 7.30 -11.03
CA ILE A 60 14.57 6.68 -12.02
C ILE A 60 13.34 6.10 -11.30
N PRO A 61 12.11 6.58 -11.56
CA PRO A 61 10.93 6.04 -10.91
C PRO A 61 10.54 4.67 -11.47
N LEU A 62 9.88 3.86 -10.64
CA LEU A 62 9.17 2.67 -11.09
C LEU A 62 7.95 3.01 -11.95
N LYS A 63 7.64 2.14 -12.91
CA LYS A 63 6.35 2.19 -13.63
C LYS A 63 5.20 1.82 -12.70
N TYR A 64 4.01 2.34 -12.98
CA TYR A 64 2.82 2.17 -12.14
C TYR A 64 2.55 0.70 -11.75
N THR A 65 2.58 -0.23 -12.72
CA THR A 65 2.37 -1.66 -12.46
C THR A 65 3.36 -2.22 -11.44
N GLN A 66 4.64 -1.88 -11.55
CA GLN A 66 5.67 -2.32 -10.61
C GLN A 66 5.45 -1.69 -9.23
N TYR A 67 5.14 -0.40 -9.18
CA TYR A 67 4.82 0.30 -7.94
C TYR A 67 3.65 -0.35 -7.19
N CYS A 68 2.55 -0.66 -7.87
CA CYS A 68 1.44 -1.39 -7.27
C CYS A 68 1.85 -2.79 -6.79
N ASN A 69 2.72 -3.49 -7.53
CA ASN A 69 3.18 -4.81 -7.12
C ASN A 69 4.03 -4.77 -5.85
N TYR A 70 4.90 -3.76 -5.70
CA TYR A 70 5.65 -3.53 -4.46
C TYR A 70 4.71 -3.32 -3.28
N TYR A 71 3.73 -2.43 -3.42
CA TYR A 71 2.75 -2.19 -2.36
C TYR A 71 1.91 -3.45 -2.05
N ARG A 72 1.47 -4.22 -3.05
CA ARG A 72 0.74 -5.47 -2.82
C ARG A 72 1.55 -6.50 -2.04
N LYS A 73 2.84 -6.65 -2.35
CA LYS A 73 3.74 -7.54 -1.61
C LYS A 73 3.85 -7.11 -0.15
N TYR A 74 4.07 -5.82 0.09
CA TYR A 74 4.10 -5.26 1.44
C TYR A 74 2.76 -5.46 2.18
N ALA A 75 1.63 -5.16 1.54
CA ALA A 75 0.32 -5.34 2.15
C ALA A 75 0.02 -6.81 2.48
N ALA A 76 0.53 -7.76 1.69
CA ALA A 76 0.40 -9.19 1.97
C ALA A 76 1.22 -9.62 3.18
N THR A 77 2.43 -9.07 3.37
CA THR A 77 3.26 -9.37 4.55
C THR A 77 2.74 -8.68 5.82
N THR A 78 2.17 -7.48 5.69
CA THR A 78 1.66 -6.70 6.82
C THR A 78 0.24 -7.12 7.24
N LYS A 79 -0.51 -7.78 6.36
CA LYS A 79 -1.81 -8.39 6.71
C LYS A 79 -1.62 -9.60 7.61
N ALA A 80 -1.50 -9.36 8.92
CA ALA A 80 -1.81 -10.35 9.94
C ALA A 80 -3.33 -10.61 9.94
N THR A 81 -3.80 -11.39 8.96
CA THR A 81 -5.21 -11.75 8.87
C THR A 81 -5.49 -12.83 9.92
N MET A 82 -6.01 -12.43 11.09
CA MET A 82 -6.62 -13.39 12.00
C MET A 82 -7.99 -13.79 11.43
N HIS A 83 -8.13 -15.06 11.05
CA HIS A 83 -9.40 -15.60 10.61
C HIS A 83 -10.34 -15.71 11.81
N ILE A 84 -11.33 -14.82 11.90
CA ILE A 84 -12.35 -14.88 12.94
C ILE A 84 -13.43 -15.87 12.49
N GLN A 85 -13.54 -17.02 13.15
CA GLN A 85 -14.66 -17.93 12.90
C GLN A 85 -15.95 -17.34 13.50
N ARG A 86 -16.95 -17.11 12.65
CA ARG A 86 -18.29 -16.64 13.03
C ARG A 86 -19.31 -17.74 12.74
N LYS A 87 -20.15 -18.11 13.70
CA LYS A 87 -21.33 -18.94 13.41
C LYS A 87 -22.44 -18.06 12.80
N PRO A 88 -23.13 -18.54 11.74
CA PRO A 88 -24.26 -17.82 11.17
C PRO A 88 -25.35 -17.54 12.20
N GLY A 89 -25.84 -16.30 12.29
CA GLY A 89 -26.94 -15.90 13.17
C GLY A 89 -26.56 -15.58 14.63
N GLU A 90 -25.28 -15.69 15.00
CA GLU A 90 -24.82 -15.41 16.37
C GLU A 90 -24.52 -13.92 16.59
N GLN A 91 -24.14 -13.18 15.55
CA GLN A 91 -23.81 -11.76 15.62
C GLN A 91 -24.29 -10.99 14.38
N LEU A 92 -24.78 -9.77 14.60
CA LEU A 92 -25.16 -8.80 13.58
C LEU A 92 -24.34 -7.53 13.79
N GLU A 93 -23.58 -7.14 12.78
CA GLU A 93 -22.80 -5.90 12.79
C GLU A 93 -23.43 -4.90 11.82
N VAL A 94 -23.55 -3.64 12.24
CA VAL A 94 -24.08 -2.54 11.42
C VAL A 94 -22.92 -1.60 11.13
N ASP A 95 -22.48 -1.57 9.87
CA ASP A 95 -21.43 -0.64 9.43
C ASP A 95 -22.04 0.73 9.10
N TRP A 96 -21.49 1.79 9.70
CA TRP A 96 -21.81 3.17 9.34
C TRP A 96 -20.74 3.71 8.40
N ALA A 97 -21.07 3.89 7.12
CA ALA A 97 -20.15 4.33 6.07
C ALA A 97 -19.87 5.84 6.12
N GLY A 98 -19.40 6.36 7.26
CA GLY A 98 -18.59 7.58 7.45
C GLY A 98 -19.06 8.95 6.92
N GLN A 99 -20.01 9.04 6.00
CA GLN A 99 -20.48 10.29 5.44
C GLN A 99 -21.77 10.68 6.14
N THR A 100 -21.65 11.60 7.09
CA THR A 100 -22.80 12.21 7.76
C THR A 100 -23.58 12.99 6.72
N ALA A 101 -24.77 12.50 6.35
CA ALA A 101 -25.68 13.25 5.50
C ALA A 101 -26.25 14.42 6.33
N THR A 102 -26.03 15.65 5.87
CA THR A 102 -26.65 16.84 6.44
C THR A 102 -28.13 16.86 6.07
N LEU A 103 -29.01 16.81 7.07
CA LEU A 103 -30.44 17.01 6.89
C LEU A 103 -30.70 18.52 6.86
N VAL A 104 -31.20 19.02 5.73
CA VAL A 104 -31.65 20.40 5.61
C VAL A 104 -33.14 20.43 5.95
N ASP A 105 -33.49 21.18 6.99
CA ASP A 105 -34.88 21.42 7.37
C ASP A 105 -35.56 22.24 6.26
N ARG A 106 -36.72 21.76 5.79
CA ARG A 106 -37.42 22.35 4.63
C ARG A 106 -38.15 23.65 4.97
N ASP A 107 -38.40 23.90 6.25
CA ASP A 107 -39.12 25.07 6.76
C ASP A 107 -38.17 26.16 7.26
N THR A 108 -36.97 25.80 7.74
CA THR A 108 -35.98 26.77 8.25
C THR A 108 -34.73 26.94 7.37
N GLY A 109 -34.41 25.97 6.51
CA GLY A 109 -33.23 26.02 5.63
C GLY A 109 -31.88 25.82 6.34
N GLU A 110 -31.89 25.47 7.62
CA GLU A 110 -30.67 25.21 8.40
C GLU A 110 -30.22 23.75 8.22
N ALA A 111 -28.90 23.55 8.12
CA ALA A 111 -28.27 22.23 8.07
C ALA A 111 -27.74 21.88 9.47
N GLN A 112 -28.13 20.71 10.01
CA GLN A 112 -27.59 20.15 11.27
C GLN A 112 -26.42 19.21 11.03
#